data_AF-A0A3D1AEF5-F1
#
_entry.id   AF-A0A3D1AEF5-F1
#
_cell.length_a   1.000
_cell.length_b   1.000
_cell.length_c   1.000
_cell.angle_alpha   90.00
_cell.angle_beta   90.00
_cell.angle_gamma   90.00
#
_symmetry.space_group_name_H-M   'P 1'
#
loop_
_entity.id
_entity.type
_entity.pdbx_description
1 polymer ?
#
loop_
_entity_poly.entity_id
_entity_poly.type
_entity_poly.pdbx_seq_one_letter_code
_entity_poly.pdbx_strand_id
1 'polypeptide(L)' 'MFLLAQSKPDYDFLSKRCGVHNLQEFKQVTIELLKSVDLKKKQKDFEHLLFNKANSEKILRFGEFIDSLTE' A
#
# COMPACT_ATOMS: atom_id res chain seq x y z
N MET A 1 -5.67 -3.92 5.88
CA MET A 1 -5.99 -2.49 5.73
C MET A 1 -7.51 -2.32 5.76
N PHE A 2 -8.06 -1.39 6.56
CA PHE A 2 -9.51 -1.30 6.84
C PHE A 2 -10.38 -1.14 5.58
N LEU A 3 -10.07 -0.15 4.74
CA LEU A 3 -10.87 0.14 3.54
C LEU A 3 -10.81 -0.98 2.50
N LEU A 4 -9.64 -1.58 2.31
CA LEU A 4 -9.46 -2.66 1.33
C LEU A 4 -10.26 -3.92 1.68
N ALA A 5 -10.61 -4.12 2.95
CA ALA A 5 -11.48 -5.21 3.38
C ALA A 5 -12.99 -4.91 3.14
N GLN A 6 -13.34 -3.66 2.84
CA GLN A 6 -14.73 -3.22 2.63
C GLN A 6 -15.05 -2.96 1.17
N SER A 7 -14.08 -2.50 0.39
CA SER A 7 -14.25 -2.23 -1.03
C SER A 7 -13.01 -2.62 -1.82
N LYS A 8 -13.25 -3.09 -3.05
CA LYS A 8 -12.19 -3.32 -4.03
C LYS A 8 -11.63 -1.98 -4.50
N PRO A 9 -10.35 -1.93 -4.91
CA PRO A 9 -9.81 -0.78 -5.62
C PRO A 9 -10.67 -0.44 -6.85
N ASP A 10 -10.78 0.85 -7.16
CA ASP A 10 -11.44 1.32 -8.38
C ASP A 10 -10.53 1.07 -9.59
N TYR A 11 -10.67 -0.12 -10.19
CA TYR A 11 -9.88 -0.50 -11.36
C TYR A 11 -10.25 0.27 -12.63
N ASP A 12 -11.44 0.88 -12.70
CA ASP A 12 -11.80 1.75 -13.82
C ASP A 12 -10.99 3.06 -13.78
N PHE A 13 -10.76 3.60 -12.58
CA PHE A 13 -9.87 4.73 -12.39
C PHE A 13 -8.39 4.34 -12.59
N LEU A 14 -7.96 3.24 -11.96
CA LEU A 14 -6.57 2.80 -12.00
C LEU A 14 -6.10 2.41 -13.40
N SER A 15 -6.94 1.75 -14.19
CA SER A 15 -6.64 1.42 -15.59
C SER A 15 -6.37 2.67 -16.42
N LYS A 16 -7.22 3.69 -16.30
CA LYS A 16 -7.06 4.97 -17.01
C LYS A 16 -5.84 5.75 -16.55
N ARG A 17 -5.49 5.67 -15.26
CA ARG A 17 -4.42 6.49 -14.68
C ARG A 17 -3.03 5.87 -14.82
N CYS A 18 -2.93 4.56 -14.61
CA CYS A 18 -1.65 3.84 -14.55
C CYS A 18 -1.70 2.43 -15.13
N GLY A 19 -2.76 2.06 -15.87
CA GLY A 19 -2.83 0.78 -16.57
C GLY A 19 -2.97 -0.44 -15.66
N VAL A 20 -3.53 -0.27 -14.46
CA VAL A 20 -3.77 -1.37 -13.51
C VAL A 20 -5.25 -1.79 -13.56
N HIS A 21 -5.52 -3.02 -13.97
CA HIS A 21 -6.87 -3.51 -14.27
C HIS A 21 -7.41 -4.51 -13.23
N ASN A 22 -6.54 -5.10 -12.43
CA ASN A 22 -6.89 -6.16 -11.48
C ASN A 22 -5.92 -6.21 -10.30
N LEU A 23 -6.22 -7.10 -9.35
CA LEU A 23 -5.43 -7.24 -8.12
C LEU A 23 -4.01 -7.74 -8.40
N GLN A 24 -3.82 -8.64 -9.36
CA GLN A 24 -2.50 -9.17 -9.70
C GLN A 24 -1.58 -8.06 -10.22
N GLU A 25 -2.07 -7.26 -11.16
CA GLU A 25 -1.36 -6.08 -11.68
C GLU A 25 -1.11 -5.04 -10.58
N PHE A 26 -2.12 -4.81 -9.72
CA PHE A 26 -1.99 -3.91 -8.58
C PHE A 26 -0.86 -4.32 -7.64
N LYS A 27 -0.80 -5.61 -7.28
CA LYS A 27 0.28 -6.16 -6.44
C LYS A 27 1.64 -5.94 -7.11
N GLN A 28 1.77 -6.34 -8.38
CA GLN A 28 3.03 -6.25 -9.11
C GLN A 28 3.55 -4.81 -9.23
N VAL A 29 2.67 -3.87 -9.63
CA VAL A 29 3.03 -2.45 -9.78
C VAL A 29 3.36 -1.83 -8.43
N THR A 30 2.63 -2.19 -7.36
CA THR A 30 2.90 -1.69 -6.02
C THR A 30 4.24 -2.19 -5.49
N ILE A 31 4.56 -3.47 -5.66
CA ILE A 31 5.86 -4.04 -5.25
C ILE A 31 7.01 -3.35 -5.98
N GLU A 32 6.87 -3.12 -7.29
CA GLU A 32 7.89 -2.41 -8.05
C GLU A 32 8.07 -0.97 -7.57
N LEU A 33 6.97 -0.26 -7.31
CA LEU A 33 7.00 1.09 -6.75
C LEU A 33 7.72 1.12 -5.39
N LEU A 34 7.46 0.15 -4.53
CA LEU A 34 8.06 0.04 -3.20
C LEU A 34 9.59 -0.09 -3.23
N LYS A 35 10.20 -0.57 -4.34
CA LYS A 35 11.67 -0.61 -4.48
C LYS A 35 12.29 0.79 -4.55
N SER A 36 11.54 1.78 -5.02
CA SER A 36 12.00 3.17 -5.14
C SER A 36 11.58 4.05 -3.95
N VAL A 37 10.69 3.56 -3.08
CA VAL A 37 10.15 4.32 -1.96
C VAL A 37 10.82 3.89 -0.67
N ASP A 38 11.48 4.83 0.01
CA ASP A 38 12.01 4.59 1.36
C ASP A 38 10.89 4.64 2.42
N LEU A 39 10.42 3.45 2.82
CA LEU A 39 9.41 3.32 3.87
C LEU A 39 9.88 3.78 5.25
N LYS A 40 11.18 3.78 5.55
CA LYS A 40 11.71 4.30 6.82
C LYS A 40 11.59 5.82 6.87
N LYS A 41 11.77 6.49 5.73
CA LYS A 41 11.50 7.93 5.62
C LYS A 41 10.01 8.21 5.82
N LYS A 42 9.13 7.44 5.16
CA LYS A 42 7.68 7.57 5.33
C LYS A 42 7.23 7.31 6.77
N GLN A 43 7.79 6.32 7.46
CA GLN A 43 7.53 6.08 8.88
C GLN A 43 7.71 7.35 9.72
N LYS A 44 8.82 8.06 9.56
CA LYS A 44 9.12 9.31 10.27
C LYS A 44 8.14 10.43 9.91
N ASP A 45 7.76 10.52 8.64
CA ASP A 45 6.80 11.51 8.15
C ASP A 45 5.42 11.34 8.82
N PHE A 46 5.01 10.13 9.21
CA PHE A 46 3.71 9.87 9.83
C PHE A 46 3.76 9.66 11.35
N GLU A 47 4.91 9.34 11.93
CA GLU A 47 5.03 8.98 13.36
C GLU A 47 4.40 10.02 14.30
N HIS A 48 4.67 11.30 14.04
CA HIS A 48 4.17 12.40 14.88
C HIS A 48 2.67 12.66 14.74
N LEU A 49 2.02 12.10 13.71
CA LEU A 49 0.58 12.18 13.49
C LEU A 49 -0.18 11.09 14.26
N LEU A 50 0.52 10.07 14.78
CA LEU A 50 -0.10 8.94 15.46
C LEU A 50 -0.19 9.16 16.97
N PHE A 51 -1.35 8.84 17.55
CA PHE A 51 -1.52 8.80 19.01
C PHE A 51 -0.55 7.82 19.69
N ASN A 52 -0.31 6.66 19.07
CA ASN A 52 0.69 5.70 19.49
C ASN A 52 1.79 5.61 18.41
N LYS A 53 2.95 6.20 18.70
CA LYS A 53 4.09 6.29 17.78
C LYS A 53 4.62 4.93 17.32
N ALA A 54 4.53 3.89 18.16
CA ALA A 54 4.96 2.54 17.79
C ALA A 54 4.14 1.98 16.62
N ASN A 55 2.90 2.46 16.41
CA ASN A 55 2.11 2.07 15.25
C ASN A 55 2.72 2.54 13.92
N SER A 56 3.68 3.48 13.93
CA SER A 56 4.37 3.92 12.71
C SER A 56 5.09 2.77 12.02
N GLU A 57 5.61 1.80 12.79
CA GLU A 57 6.35 0.63 12.27
C GLU A 57 5.51 -0.24 11.33
N LYS A 58 4.18 -0.18 11.43
CA LYS A 58 3.28 -0.95 10.55
C LYS A 58 3.48 -0.64 9.07
N ILE A 59 3.89 0.59 8.74
CA ILE A 59 4.15 0.97 7.34
C ILE A 59 5.31 0.18 6.74
N LEU A 60 6.28 -0.25 7.55
CA LEU A 60 7.43 -1.04 7.10
C LEU A 60 7.01 -2.42 6.60
N ARG A 61 5.86 -2.92 7.09
CA ARG A 61 5.28 -4.21 6.73
C ARG A 61 4.32 -4.12 5.54
N PHE A 62 4.24 -2.97 4.88
CA PHE A 62 3.28 -2.75 3.80
C PHE A 62 3.54 -3.65 2.58
N GLY A 63 4.81 -3.92 2.26
CA GLY A 63 5.15 -4.87 1.18
C GLY A 63 4.61 -6.27 1.43
N GLU A 64 4.91 -6.84 2.62
CA GLU A 64 4.38 -8.14 3.05
C GLU A 64 2.86 -8.19 3.03
N PHE A 65 2.21 -7.09 3.44
CA PHE A 65 0.77 -6.97 3.39
C PHE A 65 0.23 -7.05 1.96
N ILE A 66 0.84 -6.35 1.00
CA ILE A 66 0.45 -6.40 -0.42
C ILE A 66 0.60 -7.82 -0.96
N ASP A 67 1.71 -8.51 -0.66
CA ASP A 67 1.92 -9.90 -1.07
C ASP A 67 0.87 -10.86 -0.51
N SER A 68 0.40 -10.62 0.72
CA SER A 68 -0.62 -11.44 1.38
C SER A 68 -2.03 -11.30 0.81
N LEU A 69 -2.29 -10.32 -0.06
CA LEU A 69 -3.62 -10.12 -0.65
C LEU A 69 -3.99 -11.27 -1.60
N THR A 70 -5.18 -11.82 -1.39
CA THR A 70 -5.83 -12.83 -2.23
C THR A 70 -7.10 -12.26 -2.85
N GLU A 71 -7.57 -12.82 -3.97
CA GLU A 71 -8.82 -12.42 -4.64
C GLU A 71 -10.09 -12.73 -3.84
#